data_AF-A0A379S6K7-F1
#
_entry.id   AF-A0A379S6K7-F1
#
_cell.length_a   1.000
_cell.length_b   1.000
_cell.length_c   1.000
_cell.angle_alpha   90.00
_cell.angle_beta   90.00
_cell.angle_gamma   90.00
#
_symmetry.space_group_name_H-M   'P 1'
#
loop_
_entity.id
_entity.type
_entity.pdbx_description
1 polymer ?
#
loop_
_entity_poly.entity_id
_entity_poly.type
_entity_poly.pdbx_seq_one_letter_code
_entity_poly.pdbx_strand_id
1 'polypeptide(L)'
;MSPSDVPINWKRNLTVTWLGCFLTGAAFSLVMPFLPLYVEQLGVTGHSALNMWSGLVFSITFLFSAIASPFWGGLADRKGRKIMLLRSALGMAIVMLLMGMAQNIWQFLILRALLGLLGGFIPNANALIATQVPRNKSGWALGTLSTGGVSGALLGPLAGGLLADHYGLRRSFLLPPAFCLSVFCSPSFLFARISSR
;
A
#
# COMPACT_ATOMS: atom_id res chain seq x y z
N MET A 1 -34.11 -17.62 8.27
CA MET A 1 -32.82 -16.92 8.46
C MET A 1 -32.73 -15.81 7.43
N SER A 2 -32.83 -14.57 7.86
CA SER A 2 -32.57 -13.43 6.97
C SER A 2 -31.07 -13.42 6.61
N PRO A 3 -30.67 -12.94 5.42
CA PRO A 3 -29.27 -12.86 5.01
C PRO A 3 -28.35 -12.00 5.91
N SER A 4 -28.88 -11.42 6.98
CA SER A 4 -28.25 -10.49 7.91
C SER A 4 -27.42 -11.14 9.03
N ASP A 5 -27.57 -12.45 9.26
CA ASP A 5 -27.08 -13.09 10.50
C ASP A 5 -25.78 -13.89 10.30
N VAL A 6 -24.93 -13.52 9.33
CA VAL A 6 -23.60 -14.12 9.21
C VAL A 6 -22.69 -13.49 10.26
N PRO A 7 -22.21 -14.23 11.29
CA PRO A 7 -21.36 -13.66 12.32
C PRO A 7 -20.07 -13.11 11.71
N ILE A 8 -19.72 -11.86 12.06
CA ILE A 8 -18.50 -11.21 11.58
C ILE A 8 -17.30 -12.02 12.06
N ASN A 9 -16.66 -12.75 11.13
CA ASN A 9 -15.45 -13.50 11.42
C ASN A 9 -14.24 -12.55 11.41
N TRP A 10 -14.04 -11.83 12.51
CA TRP A 10 -12.94 -10.86 12.68
C TRP A 10 -11.56 -11.51 12.53
N LYS A 11 -11.40 -12.82 12.85
CA LYS A 11 -10.15 -13.57 12.63
C LYS A 11 -9.84 -13.70 11.14
N ARG A 12 -10.85 -14.06 10.34
CA ARG A 12 -10.71 -14.11 8.88
C ARG A 12 -10.37 -12.73 8.33
N ASN A 13 -11.06 -11.69 8.77
CA ASN A 13 -10.78 -10.33 8.32
C ASN A 13 -9.37 -9.90 8.72
N LEU A 14 -8.91 -10.22 9.93
CA LEU A 14 -7.55 -9.97 10.41
C LEU A 14 -6.50 -10.64 9.52
N THR A 15 -6.64 -11.93 9.21
CA THR A 15 -5.69 -12.63 8.31
C THR A 15 -5.66 -11.99 6.92
N VAL A 16 -6.82 -11.62 6.40
CA VAL A 16 -6.96 -11.01 5.07
C VAL A 16 -6.35 -9.62 5.03
N THR A 17 -6.61 -8.77 6.03
CA THR A 17 -5.99 -7.44 6.12
C THR A 17 -4.50 -7.52 6.48
N TRP A 18 -4.07 -8.53 7.23
CA TRP A 18 -2.66 -8.79 7.53
C TRP A 18 -1.87 -9.08 6.25
N LEU A 19 -2.38 -9.99 5.41
CA LEU A 19 -1.79 -10.26 4.08
C LEU A 19 -1.80 -9.01 3.21
N GLY A 20 -2.87 -8.23 3.25
CA GLY A 20 -2.96 -6.94 2.55
C GLY A 20 -1.89 -5.94 3.00
N CYS A 21 -1.71 -5.78 4.31
CA CYS A 21 -0.68 -4.92 4.89
C CYS A 21 0.72 -5.41 4.57
N PHE A 22 0.95 -6.72 4.59
CA PHE A 22 2.21 -7.34 4.19
C PHE A 22 2.55 -7.03 2.74
N LEU A 23 1.64 -7.32 1.81
CA LEU A 23 1.84 -7.09 0.38
C LEU A 23 2.00 -5.60 0.06
N THR A 24 1.23 -4.74 0.71
CA THR A 24 1.34 -3.28 0.54
C THR A 24 2.63 -2.73 1.13
N GLY A 25 3.05 -3.22 2.30
CA GLY A 25 4.33 -2.87 2.91
C GLY A 25 5.53 -3.31 2.07
N ALA A 26 5.46 -4.52 1.51
CA ALA A 26 6.45 -5.03 0.57
C ALA A 26 6.50 -4.17 -0.70
N ALA A 27 5.36 -3.87 -1.31
CA ALA A 27 5.26 -3.02 -2.49
C ALA A 27 5.87 -1.63 -2.28
N PHE A 28 5.62 -1.01 -1.12
CA PHE A 28 6.16 0.31 -0.79
C PHE A 28 7.68 0.28 -0.55
N SER A 29 8.16 -0.73 0.19
CA SER A 29 9.58 -0.84 0.56
C SER A 29 10.46 -1.34 -0.59
N LEU A 30 9.90 -2.10 -1.54
CA LEU A 30 10.62 -2.60 -2.71
C LEU A 30 11.32 -1.50 -3.52
N VAL A 31 10.70 -0.33 -3.62
CA VAL A 31 11.19 0.80 -4.42
C VAL A 31 12.20 1.66 -3.67
N MET A 32 12.16 1.66 -2.33
CA MET A 32 12.95 2.54 -1.47
C MET A 32 14.48 2.46 -1.67
N PRO A 33 15.11 1.28 -1.58
CA PRO A 33 16.58 1.20 -1.64
C PRO A 33 17.14 1.56 -3.02
N PHE A 34 16.32 1.41 -4.06
CA PHE A 34 16.70 1.66 -5.44
C PHE A 34 16.30 3.05 -5.93
N LEU A 35 15.73 3.88 -5.06
CA LEU A 35 15.21 5.19 -5.43
C LEU A 35 16.26 6.09 -6.10
N PRO A 36 17.48 6.25 -5.55
CA PRO A 36 18.48 7.12 -6.17
C PRO A 36 18.90 6.63 -7.56
N LEU A 37 19.07 5.32 -7.70
CA LEU A 37 19.45 4.69 -8.96
C LEU A 37 18.35 4.82 -10.03
N TYR A 38 17.08 4.78 -9.63
CA TYR A 38 15.97 5.03 -10.54
C TYR A 38 15.87 6.51 -10.93
N VAL A 39 16.13 7.43 -10.00
CA VAL A 39 16.19 8.87 -10.28
C VAL A 39 17.30 9.21 -11.28
N GLU A 40 18.44 8.52 -11.18
CA GLU A 40 19.53 8.61 -12.16
C GLU A 40 19.09 8.15 -13.56
N GLN A 41 18.40 7.01 -13.66
CA GLN A 41 17.86 6.50 -14.92
C GLN A 41 16.84 7.45 -15.58
N LEU A 42 16.20 8.32 -14.80
CA LEU A 42 15.26 9.33 -15.29
C LEU A 42 15.94 10.64 -15.73
N GLY A 43 17.28 10.64 -15.83
CA GLY A 43 18.07 11.73 -16.40
C GLY A 43 18.61 12.74 -15.39
N VAL A 44 18.49 12.49 -14.08
CA VAL A 44 19.10 13.34 -13.06
C VAL A 44 20.55 12.90 -12.86
N THR A 45 21.49 13.74 -13.29
CA THR A 45 22.93 13.45 -13.15
C THR A 45 23.58 14.35 -12.12
N GLY A 46 24.54 13.81 -11.36
CA GLY A 46 25.34 14.55 -10.38
C GLY A 46 24.95 14.26 -8.94
N HIS A 47 25.94 13.98 -8.09
CA HIS A 47 25.75 13.54 -6.70
C HIS A 47 24.82 14.44 -5.87
N SER A 48 25.01 15.77 -5.95
CA SER A 48 24.18 16.72 -5.19
C SER A 48 22.72 16.72 -5.67
N ALA A 49 22.50 16.68 -6.99
CA ALA A 49 21.18 16.63 -7.58
C ALA A 49 20.46 15.33 -7.24
N LEU A 50 21.14 14.18 -7.35
CA LEU A 50 20.58 12.87 -7.00
C LEU A 50 20.10 12.82 -5.54
N ASN A 51 20.90 13.33 -4.60
CA ASN A 51 20.52 13.37 -3.19
C ASN A 51 19.30 14.26 -2.96
N MET A 52 19.28 15.46 -3.56
CA MET A 52 18.18 16.40 -3.41
C MET A 52 16.88 15.85 -4.02
N TRP A 53 16.92 15.31 -5.24
CA TRP A 53 15.77 14.73 -5.92
C TRP A 53 15.26 13.47 -5.23
N SER A 54 16.14 12.59 -4.75
CA SER A 54 15.75 11.41 -3.99
C SER A 54 15.04 11.78 -2.69
N GLY A 55 15.56 12.77 -1.96
CA GLY A 55 14.93 13.31 -0.76
C GLY A 55 13.57 13.96 -1.04
N LEU A 56 13.46 14.72 -2.14
CA LEU A 56 12.21 15.34 -2.58
C LEU A 56 11.16 14.27 -2.91
N VAL A 57 11.53 13.28 -3.72
CA VAL A 57 10.64 12.20 -4.14
C VAL A 57 10.19 11.32 -2.96
N PHE A 58 11.07 11.11 -1.98
CA PHE A 58 10.71 10.43 -0.75
C PHE A 58 9.71 11.25 0.08
N SER A 59 10.05 12.50 0.39
CA SER A 59 9.27 13.36 1.30
C SER A 59 7.90 13.75 0.74
N ILE A 60 7.78 13.99 -0.57
CA ILE A 60 6.50 14.37 -1.19
C ILE A 60 5.42 13.30 -0.98
N THR A 61 5.81 12.03 -0.94
CA THR A 61 4.86 10.91 -0.73
C THR A 61 4.25 11.00 0.67
N PHE A 62 5.07 11.28 1.68
CA PHE A 62 4.62 11.43 3.07
C PHE A 62 3.85 12.73 3.29
N LEU A 63 4.27 13.83 2.66
CA LEU A 63 3.56 15.12 2.72
C LEU A 63 2.12 14.97 2.22
N PHE A 64 1.94 14.41 1.02
CA PHE A 64 0.61 14.22 0.44
C PHE A 64 -0.19 13.14 1.18
N SER A 65 0.46 12.12 1.74
CA SER A 65 -0.21 11.15 2.62
C SER A 65 -0.74 11.80 3.90
N ALA A 66 0.03 12.68 4.53
CA ALA A 66 -0.41 13.44 5.70
C ALA A 66 -1.64 14.33 5.38
N ILE A 67 -1.61 15.02 4.23
CA ILE A 67 -2.73 15.84 3.75
C ILE A 67 -3.96 14.96 3.47
N ALA A 68 -3.78 13.79 2.85
CA ALA A 68 -4.88 12.92 2.47
C ALA A 68 -5.48 12.12 3.64
N SER A 69 -4.70 11.87 4.69
CA SER A 69 -5.08 11.08 5.88
C SER A 69 -6.47 11.42 6.45
N PRO A 70 -6.81 12.69 6.79
CA PRO A 70 -8.13 13.04 7.32
C PRO A 70 -9.26 12.81 6.31
N PHE A 71 -9.02 13.06 5.02
CA PHE A 71 -10.00 12.83 3.96
C PHE A 71 -10.33 11.35 3.81
N TRP A 72 -9.30 10.49 3.80
CA TRP A 72 -9.51 9.04 3.71
C TRP A 72 -10.18 8.46 4.95
N GLY A 73 -9.84 8.94 6.15
CA GLY A 73 -10.49 8.55 7.39
C GLY A 73 -12.00 8.83 7.34
N GLY A 74 -12.38 10.08 7.08
CA GLY A 74 -13.79 10.47 7.00
C GLY A 74 -14.56 9.80 5.85
N LEU A 75 -13.90 9.59 4.70
CA LEU A 75 -14.52 8.90 3.56
C LEU A 75 -14.72 7.40 3.84
N ALA A 76 -13.80 6.76 4.56
CA ALA A 76 -13.91 5.37 5.00
C ALA A 76 -15.01 5.17 6.04
N ASP A 77 -15.22 6.14 6.92
CA ASP A 77 -16.33 6.12 7.88
C ASP A 77 -17.69 6.26 7.19
N ARG A 78 -17.80 7.11 6.14
CA ARG A 78 -19.06 7.33 5.41
C ARG A 78 -19.42 6.24 4.41
N LYS A 79 -18.45 5.74 3.64
CA LYS A 79 -18.69 4.80 2.53
C LYS A 79 -18.37 3.34 2.89
N GLY A 80 -17.94 3.10 4.12
CA GLY A 80 -17.53 1.78 4.60
C GLY A 80 -16.03 1.52 4.38
N ARG A 81 -15.37 1.12 5.47
CA ARG A 81 -13.92 0.88 5.51
C ARG A 81 -13.44 -0.21 4.54
N LYS A 82 -14.25 -1.25 4.31
CA LYS A 82 -13.93 -2.35 3.37
C LYS A 82 -13.84 -1.86 1.91
N ILE A 83 -14.78 -1.02 1.47
CA ILE A 83 -14.78 -0.49 0.10
C ILE A 83 -13.60 0.47 -0.09
N MET A 84 -13.25 1.25 0.94
CA MET A 84 -12.08 2.12 0.87
C MET A 84 -10.76 1.35 0.79
N LEU A 85 -10.61 0.25 1.52
CA LEU A 85 -9.43 -0.62 1.40
C LEU A 85 -9.20 -1.08 -0.04
N LEU A 86 -10.26 -1.57 -0.70
CA LEU A 86 -10.20 -2.01 -2.09
C LEU A 86 -9.87 -0.86 -3.05
N ARG A 87 -10.45 0.32 -2.84
CA ARG A 87 -10.17 1.51 -3.65
C ARG A 87 -8.73 1.98 -3.51
N SER A 88 -8.21 2.01 -2.29
CA SER A 88 -6.81 2.35 -2.03
C SER A 88 -5.88 1.32 -2.69
N ALA A 89 -6.14 0.01 -2.53
CA ALA A 89 -5.31 -1.03 -3.15
C ALA A 89 -5.28 -0.91 -4.70
N LEU A 90 -6.44 -0.72 -5.33
CA LEU A 90 -6.53 -0.56 -6.78
C LEU A 90 -5.85 0.73 -7.25
N GLY A 91 -6.09 1.85 -6.55
CA GLY A 91 -5.48 3.13 -6.87
C GLY A 91 -3.96 3.09 -6.74
N MET A 92 -3.45 2.50 -5.65
CA MET A 92 -2.01 2.30 -5.45
C MET A 92 -1.41 1.41 -6.53
N ALA A 93 -2.09 0.32 -6.92
CA ALA A 93 -1.62 -0.55 -7.99
C ALA A 93 -1.50 0.19 -9.34
N ILE A 94 -2.51 0.96 -9.73
CA ILE A 94 -2.47 1.73 -10.99
C ILE A 94 -1.32 2.74 -10.96
N VAL A 95 -1.18 3.49 -9.88
CA VAL A 95 -0.12 4.50 -9.76
C VAL A 95 1.27 3.87 -9.73
N MET A 96 1.45 2.77 -9.00
CA MET A 96 2.72 2.03 -8.97
C MET A 96 3.09 1.46 -10.35
N LEU A 97 2.11 1.00 -11.13
CA LEU A 97 2.33 0.56 -12.50
C LEU A 97 2.80 1.73 -13.39
N LEU A 98 2.12 2.88 -13.31
CA LEU A 98 2.50 4.09 -14.04
C LEU A 98 3.89 4.59 -13.62
N MET A 99 4.27 4.42 -12.36
CA MET A 99 5.60 4.79 -11.85
C MET A 99 6.72 4.01 -12.54
N GLY A 100 6.53 2.71 -12.80
CA GLY A 100 7.50 1.89 -13.57
C GLY A 100 7.57 2.25 -15.05
N MET A 101 6.55 2.92 -15.58
CA MET A 101 6.49 3.41 -16.95
C MET A 101 6.99 4.85 -17.10
N ALA A 102 7.28 5.55 -15.98
CA ALA A 102 7.73 6.93 -16.00
C ALA A 102 9.00 7.10 -16.84
N GLN A 103 9.04 8.16 -17.64
CA GLN A 103 10.16 8.47 -18.53
C GLN A 103 11.00 9.64 -18.03
N ASN A 104 10.47 10.46 -17.12
CA ASN A 104 11.14 11.64 -16.59
C ASN A 104 10.89 11.78 -15.07
N ILE A 105 11.80 12.47 -14.38
CA ILE A 105 11.70 12.70 -12.92
C ILE A 105 10.41 13.43 -12.50
N TRP A 106 9.94 14.38 -13.31
CA TRP A 106 8.70 15.12 -13.03
C TRP A 106 7.46 14.23 -13.04
N GLN A 107 7.37 13.32 -14.02
CA GLN A 107 6.28 12.33 -14.06
C GLN A 107 6.33 11.45 -12.81
N PHE A 108 7.52 10.98 -12.45
CA PHE A 108 7.71 10.15 -11.27
C PHE A 108 7.36 10.89 -9.97
N LEU A 109 7.73 12.17 -9.84
CA LEU A 109 7.40 13.02 -8.71
C LEU A 109 5.88 13.21 -8.54
N ILE A 110 5.17 13.49 -9.63
CA ILE A 110 3.70 13.63 -9.62
C ILE A 110 3.04 12.30 -9.22
N LEU A 111 3.51 11.19 -9.78
CA LEU A 111 2.99 9.86 -9.45
C LEU A 111 3.25 9.51 -7.97
N ARG A 112 4.38 9.96 -7.40
CA ARG A 112 4.70 9.80 -5.98
C ARG A 112 3.79 10.62 -5.06
N ALA A 113 3.48 11.86 -5.45
CA ALA A 113 2.46 12.65 -4.77
C ALA A 113 1.09 11.96 -4.83
N LEU A 114 0.70 11.45 -6.00
CA LEU A 114 -0.55 10.73 -6.19
C LEU A 114 -0.60 9.42 -5.39
N LEU A 115 0.53 8.71 -5.28
CA LEU A 115 0.64 7.52 -4.44
C LEU A 115 0.41 7.87 -2.97
N GLY A 116 0.99 8.97 -2.48
CA GLY A 116 0.73 9.51 -1.14
C GLY A 116 -0.74 9.83 -0.92
N LEU A 117 -1.39 10.48 -1.91
CA LEU A 117 -2.82 10.76 -1.89
C LEU A 117 -3.68 9.50 -1.84
N LEU A 118 -3.25 8.37 -2.41
CA LEU A 118 -4.01 7.11 -2.43
C LEU A 118 -3.60 6.14 -1.29
N GLY A 119 -2.60 6.52 -0.49
CA GLY A 119 -1.97 5.72 0.57
C GLY A 119 -2.82 5.52 1.83
N GLY A 120 -4.10 5.16 1.67
CA GLY A 120 -5.05 4.95 2.77
C GLY A 120 -5.19 3.51 3.25
N PHE A 121 -4.45 2.55 2.69
CA PHE A 121 -4.68 1.12 2.95
C PHE A 121 -4.42 0.72 4.42
N ILE A 122 -3.22 0.97 4.94
CA ILE A 122 -2.81 0.60 6.30
C ILE A 122 -3.71 1.24 7.39
N PRO A 123 -3.98 2.56 7.39
CA PRO A 123 -4.85 3.16 8.41
C PRO A 123 -6.29 2.62 8.33
N ASN A 124 -6.82 2.36 7.12
CA ASN A 124 -8.14 1.75 6.97
C ASN A 124 -8.17 0.29 7.47
N ALA A 125 -7.09 -0.46 7.32
CA ALA A 125 -6.97 -1.83 7.81
C ALA A 125 -6.92 -1.86 9.33
N ASN A 126 -6.09 -1.00 9.94
CA ASN A 126 -6.03 -0.82 11.39
C ASN A 126 -7.42 -0.51 11.96
N ALA A 127 -8.10 0.46 11.38
CA ALA A 127 -9.39 0.88 11.89
C ALA A 127 -10.50 -0.16 11.64
N LEU A 128 -10.49 -0.88 10.52
CA LEU A 128 -11.44 -1.98 10.26
C LEU A 128 -11.30 -3.10 11.31
N ILE A 129 -10.08 -3.47 11.67
CA ILE A 129 -9.84 -4.49 12.70
C ILE A 129 -10.19 -3.94 14.08
N ALA A 130 -9.85 -2.69 14.37
CA ALA A 130 -10.20 -2.05 15.64
C ALA A 130 -11.71 -2.02 15.92
N THR A 131 -12.56 -1.89 14.88
CA THR A 131 -14.02 -1.88 15.06
C THR A 131 -14.65 -3.28 15.14
N GLN A 132 -13.97 -4.34 14.70
CA GLN A 132 -14.52 -5.70 14.65
C GLN A 132 -14.03 -6.60 15.79
N VAL A 133 -12.89 -6.28 16.39
CA VAL A 133 -12.26 -7.10 17.42
C VAL A 133 -12.80 -6.75 18.81
N PRO A 134 -13.09 -7.74 19.67
CA PRO A 134 -13.45 -7.49 21.06
C PRO A 134 -12.40 -6.64 21.80
N ARG A 135 -12.83 -5.74 22.69
CA ARG A 135 -11.95 -4.79 23.41
C ARG A 135 -10.79 -5.46 24.15
N ASN A 136 -10.97 -6.69 24.65
CA ASN A 136 -9.93 -7.45 25.34
C ASN A 136 -8.87 -8.07 24.40
N LYS A 137 -9.09 -8.05 23.08
CA LYS A 137 -8.19 -8.64 22.07
C LYS A 137 -7.69 -7.64 21.03
N SER A 138 -8.11 -6.37 21.12
CA SER A 138 -7.75 -5.32 20.15
C SER A 138 -6.25 -5.11 20.07
N GLY A 139 -5.54 -5.07 21.20
CA GLY A 139 -4.08 -4.93 21.24
C GLY A 139 -3.35 -6.07 20.52
N TRP A 140 -3.77 -7.33 20.76
CA TRP A 140 -3.22 -8.50 20.07
C TRP A 140 -3.48 -8.46 18.57
N ALA A 141 -4.71 -8.11 18.15
CA ALA A 141 -5.08 -8.07 16.75
C ALA A 141 -4.38 -6.94 15.98
N LEU A 142 -4.31 -5.73 16.55
CA LEU A 142 -3.59 -4.60 15.94
C LEU A 142 -2.08 -4.84 15.93
N GLY A 143 -1.52 -5.41 17.01
CA GLY A 143 -0.12 -5.82 17.05
C GLY A 143 0.19 -6.85 15.95
N THR A 144 -0.67 -7.85 15.80
CA THR A 144 -0.58 -8.83 14.69
C THR A 144 -0.63 -8.12 13.35
N LEU A 145 -1.58 -7.19 13.12
CA LEU A 145 -1.67 -6.47 11.85
C LEU A 145 -0.39 -5.68 11.53
N SER A 146 0.20 -5.03 12.54
CA SER A 146 1.47 -4.31 12.40
C SER A 146 2.63 -5.23 12.01
N THR A 147 2.68 -6.48 12.51
CA THR A 147 3.72 -7.43 12.07
C THR A 147 3.65 -7.68 10.58
N GLY A 148 2.45 -7.74 9.99
CA GLY A 148 2.29 -7.91 8.55
C GLY A 148 2.96 -6.77 7.78
N GLY A 149 2.65 -5.53 8.14
CA GLY A 149 3.26 -4.35 7.50
C GLY A 149 4.78 -4.30 7.64
N VAL A 150 5.31 -4.57 8.85
CA VAL A 150 6.77 -4.57 9.12
C VAL A 150 7.47 -5.70 8.38
N SER A 151 6.95 -6.93 8.45
CA SER A 151 7.50 -8.08 7.71
C SER A 151 7.50 -7.83 6.21
N GLY A 152 6.45 -7.22 5.68
CA GLY A 152 6.39 -6.80 4.28
C GLY A 152 7.48 -5.78 3.96
N ALA A 153 7.63 -4.75 4.77
CA ALA A 153 8.64 -3.72 4.58
C ALA A 153 10.08 -4.27 4.67
N LEU A 154 10.32 -5.30 5.47
CA LEU A 154 11.62 -5.97 5.58
C LEU A 154 11.91 -6.88 4.37
N LEU A 155 10.91 -7.64 3.90
CA LEU A 155 11.09 -8.59 2.80
C LEU A 155 10.98 -7.93 1.41
N GLY A 156 10.35 -6.76 1.31
CA GLY A 156 10.18 -6.00 0.07
C GLY A 156 11.50 -5.68 -0.64
N PRO A 157 12.49 -5.07 0.03
CA PRO A 157 13.82 -4.79 -0.53
C PRO A 157 14.55 -6.03 -1.01
N LEU A 158 14.45 -7.15 -0.28
CA LEU A 158 15.09 -8.42 -0.67
C LEU A 158 14.49 -8.95 -1.98
N ALA A 159 13.16 -8.98 -2.09
CA ALA A 159 12.49 -9.35 -3.32
C ALA A 159 12.80 -8.38 -4.47
N GLY A 160 12.86 -7.07 -4.17
CA GLY A 160 13.21 -6.01 -5.13
C GLY A 160 14.62 -6.13 -5.67
N GLY A 161 15.60 -6.42 -4.81
CA GLY A 161 17.00 -6.57 -5.17
C GLY A 161 17.24 -7.80 -6.03
N LEU A 162 16.73 -8.96 -5.64
CA LEU A 162 16.84 -10.18 -6.44
C LEU A 162 16.24 -9.97 -7.85
N LEU A 163 15.11 -9.28 -7.95
CA LEU A 163 14.52 -8.94 -9.25
C LEU A 163 15.32 -7.89 -10.02
N ALA A 164 15.89 -6.90 -9.34
CA ALA A 164 16.71 -5.87 -9.96
C ALA A 164 17.99 -6.47 -10.55
N ASP A 165 18.60 -7.42 -9.86
CA ASP A 165 19.83 -8.11 -10.28
C ASP A 165 19.58 -9.00 -11.52
N HIS A 166 18.46 -9.74 -11.55
CA HIS A 166 18.17 -10.67 -12.65
C HIS A 166 17.44 -10.05 -13.85
N TYR A 167 16.53 -9.10 -13.60
CA TYR A 167 15.61 -8.59 -14.61
C TYR A 167 15.71 -7.07 -14.84
N GLY A 168 16.54 -6.37 -14.08
CA GLY A 168 16.74 -4.92 -14.15
C GLY A 168 15.71 -4.11 -13.37
N LEU A 169 16.11 -2.91 -12.92
CA LEU A 169 15.30 -2.02 -12.07
C LEU A 169 13.90 -1.77 -12.60
N ARG A 170 13.77 -1.47 -13.90
CA ARG A 170 12.49 -1.08 -14.50
C ARG A 170 11.44 -2.19 -14.43
N ARG A 171 11.86 -3.46 -14.52
CA ARG A 171 10.95 -4.61 -14.39
C ARG A 171 10.59 -4.88 -12.93
N SER A 172 11.47 -4.57 -11.97
CA SER A 172 11.17 -4.67 -10.53
C SER A 172 9.99 -3.78 -10.12
N PHE A 173 9.74 -2.67 -10.83
CA PHE A 173 8.56 -1.82 -10.61
C PHE A 173 7.22 -2.47 -11.00
N LEU A 174 7.22 -3.61 -11.70
CA LEU A 174 5.99 -4.36 -12.02
C LEU A 174 5.53 -5.25 -10.86
N LEU A 175 6.39 -5.54 -9.88
CA LEU A 175 6.03 -6.39 -8.74
C LEU A 175 5.10 -5.68 -7.72
N PRO A 176 5.38 -4.44 -7.27
CA PRO A 176 4.50 -3.69 -6.38
C PRO A 176 3.02 -3.62 -6.84
N PRO A 177 2.71 -3.27 -8.10
CA PRO A 177 1.32 -3.23 -8.54
C PRO A 177 0.69 -4.63 -8.61
N ALA A 178 1.45 -5.67 -8.93
CA ALA A 178 0.95 -7.06 -8.89
C ALA A 178 0.55 -7.48 -7.47
N PHE A 179 1.34 -7.10 -6.46
CA PHE A 179 1.00 -7.33 -5.06
C PHE A 179 -0.28 -6.61 -4.66
N CYS A 180 -0.42 -5.33 -4.98
CA CYS A 180 -1.64 -4.57 -4.68
C CYS A 180 -2.87 -5.10 -5.45
N LEU A 181 -2.72 -5.55 -6.69
CA LEU A 181 -3.80 -6.19 -7.45
C LEU A 181 -4.21 -7.53 -6.87
N SER A 182 -3.26 -8.34 -6.38
CA SER A 182 -3.58 -9.62 -5.75
C SER A 182 -4.43 -9.45 -4.48
N VAL A 183 -4.21 -8.37 -3.72
CA VAL A 183 -5.06 -7.97 -2.59
C VAL A 183 -6.46 -7.60 -3.05
N PHE A 184 -6.58 -6.83 -4.13
CA PHE A 184 -7.88 -6.44 -4.70
C PHE A 184 -8.67 -7.63 -5.24
N CYS A 185 -8.00 -8.55 -5.93
CA CYS A 185 -8.60 -9.75 -6.53
C CYS A 185 -8.88 -10.86 -5.52
N SER A 186 -8.34 -10.80 -4.30
CA SER A 186 -8.49 -11.87 -3.33
C SER A 186 -9.99 -12.12 -3.04
N PRO A 187 -10.52 -13.33 -3.33
CA PRO A 187 -11.95 -13.62 -3.19
C PRO A 187 -12.47 -13.37 -1.78
N SER A 188 -11.61 -13.51 -0.77
CA SER A 188 -11.90 -13.22 0.63
C SER A 188 -12.25 -11.74 0.90
N PHE A 189 -11.66 -10.81 0.14
CA PHE A 189 -12.01 -9.40 0.15
C PHE A 189 -13.28 -9.11 -0.65
N LEU A 190 -13.48 -9.84 -1.77
CA LEU A 190 -14.63 -9.65 -2.67
C LEU A 190 -15.94 -10.24 -2.09
N PHE A 191 -15.90 -11.40 -1.43
CA PHE A 191 -17.07 -12.06 -0.82
C PHE A 191 -17.57 -11.37 0.45
N ALA A 192 -16.79 -10.48 1.05
CA ALA A 192 -17.26 -9.61 2.13
C ALA A 192 -18.22 -8.49 1.64
N ARG A 193 -18.45 -8.35 0.32
CA ARG A 193 -19.41 -7.42 -0.31
C ARG A 193 -20.86 -7.59 0.16
N ILE A 194 -21.23 -8.78 0.63
CA ILE A 194 -22.65 -9.13 0.79
C ILE A 194 -23.18 -8.82 2.21
N SER A 195 -22.30 -8.62 3.20
CA SER A 195 -22.70 -8.56 4.62
C SER A 195 -22.60 -7.18 5.29
N SER A 196 -22.21 -6.11 4.59
CA SER A 196 -22.19 -4.76 5.19
C SER A 196 -22.87 -3.73 4.31
N ARG A 197 -24.20 -3.77 4.25
CA ARG A 197 -24.97 -2.53 4.20
C ARG A 197 -24.99 -1.93 5.60
#